data_AF-A0A354B862-F1
#
_entry.id   AF-A0A354B862-F1
#
_cell.length_a   1.000
_cell.length_b   1.000
_cell.length_c   1.000
_cell.angle_alpha   90.00
_cell.angle_beta   90.00
_cell.angle_gamma   90.00
#
_symmetry.space_group_name_H-M   'P 1'
#
loop_
_entity.id
_entity.type
_entity.pdbx_description
1 polymer ?
#
loop_
_entity_poly.entity_id
_entity_poly.type
_entity_poly.pdbx_seq_one_letter_code
_entity_poly.pdbx_strand_id
1 'polypeptide(L)'
;YDACNELEQDPEIEIINQFSEFSNHLGHYAVTGPALGRVFEHATAGRSDARLVAFVSASGSAGTLGAGDYLKDTYGSRIVAVEALECPTMLENGFGDHNIQGIGDKHVPLIHNVMNTDDVVAVSDRSTDALDAVFNTDAGKAHLVDRVGLEPSLVDMLVHMGYSAIANALAAITIAKDRGLGRDDVIVTVATDGSELYDSEREEYLAHHHANGYDAVAAASDFARELESGDTAQHLELTEQERRRVFNLGYFTWVEQQGTSFEDFTARSDQSFWDGMRHFVGEWDEQIREFNARTGTRDDD
;
A
#
# COMPACT_ATOMS: atom_id res chain seq x y z
N TYR A 1 -15.51 13.09 -5.34
CA TYR A 1 -16.89 12.98 -4.88
C TYR A 1 -17.84 13.84 -5.69
N ASP A 2 -17.64 15.16 -5.80
CA ASP A 2 -18.58 16.06 -6.51
C ASP A 2 -19.03 15.60 -7.90
N ALA A 3 -18.08 15.28 -8.79
CA ALA A 3 -18.41 14.78 -10.12
C ALA A 3 -19.16 13.44 -10.11
N CYS A 4 -18.84 12.54 -9.17
CA CYS A 4 -19.56 11.28 -9.00
C CYS A 4 -21.01 11.54 -8.53
N ASN A 5 -21.21 12.49 -7.61
CA ASN A 5 -22.53 12.84 -7.10
C ASN A 5 -23.43 13.48 -8.19
N GLU A 6 -22.82 14.23 -9.11
CA GLU A 6 -23.52 14.76 -10.29
C GLU A 6 -23.93 13.63 -11.24
N LEU A 7 -23.03 12.69 -11.50
CA LEU A 7 -23.29 11.55 -12.39
C LEU A 7 -24.30 10.56 -11.81
N GLU A 8 -24.33 10.37 -10.49
CA GLU A 8 -25.29 9.51 -9.77
C GLU A 8 -26.75 9.97 -9.92
N GLN A 9 -26.99 11.20 -10.39
CA GLN A 9 -28.35 11.64 -10.73
C GLN A 9 -28.92 10.94 -11.97
N ASP A 10 -28.06 10.33 -12.79
CA ASP A 10 -28.46 9.53 -13.93
C ASP A 10 -28.69 8.06 -13.50
N PRO A 11 -29.91 7.51 -13.62
CA PRO A 11 -30.20 6.13 -13.21
C PRO A 11 -29.51 5.07 -14.07
N GLU A 12 -28.90 5.43 -15.21
CA GLU A 12 -28.08 4.51 -16.01
C GLU A 12 -26.63 4.40 -15.50
N ILE A 13 -26.22 5.27 -14.57
CA ILE A 13 -24.87 5.31 -14.02
C ILE A 13 -24.86 4.71 -12.62
N GLU A 14 -24.01 3.71 -12.41
CA GLU A 14 -23.74 3.14 -11.09
C GLU A 14 -22.31 3.49 -10.67
N ILE A 15 -22.18 4.15 -9.51
CA ILE A 15 -20.88 4.55 -8.95
C ILE A 15 -20.37 3.47 -8.01
N ILE A 16 -19.27 2.83 -8.39
CA ILE A 16 -18.57 1.88 -7.52
C ILE A 16 -17.57 2.66 -6.67
N ASN A 17 -17.94 2.97 -5.42
CA ASN A 17 -17.09 3.74 -4.53
C ASN A 17 -16.08 2.85 -3.80
N GLN A 18 -14.93 2.62 -4.41
CA GLN A 18 -13.87 1.76 -3.86
C GLN A 18 -13.42 2.09 -2.42
N PHE A 19 -13.73 3.30 -1.92
CA PHE A 19 -13.40 3.74 -0.56
C PHE A 19 -14.43 3.30 0.50
N SER A 20 -15.63 2.89 0.07
CA SER A 20 -16.72 2.39 0.93
C SER A 20 -17.18 0.96 0.62
N GLU A 21 -16.72 0.37 -0.48
CA GLU A 21 -17.04 -1.01 -0.85
C GLU A 21 -16.25 -2.04 -0.02
N PHE A 22 -16.84 -2.59 1.05
CA PHE A 22 -16.16 -3.58 1.91
C PHE A 22 -15.71 -4.85 1.17
N SER A 23 -16.31 -5.15 0.02
CA SER A 23 -15.87 -6.24 -0.88
C SER A 23 -14.43 -6.04 -1.37
N ASN A 24 -13.97 -4.80 -1.51
CA ASN A 24 -12.57 -4.47 -1.81
C ASN A 24 -11.63 -5.02 -0.73
N HIS A 25 -11.87 -4.68 0.54
CA HIS A 25 -11.08 -5.19 1.68
C HIS A 25 -11.17 -6.72 1.81
N LEU A 26 -12.38 -7.28 1.71
CA LEU A 26 -12.60 -8.71 1.85
C LEU A 26 -11.97 -9.52 0.72
N GLY A 27 -11.92 -9.00 -0.50
CA GLY A 27 -11.21 -9.63 -1.62
C GLY A 27 -9.73 -9.80 -1.31
N HIS A 28 -9.08 -8.78 -0.76
CA HIS A 28 -7.68 -8.86 -0.35
C HIS A 28 -7.47 -9.77 0.85
N TYR A 29 -8.38 -9.80 1.83
CA TYR A 29 -8.34 -10.77 2.92
C TYR A 29 -8.43 -12.22 2.39
N ALA A 30 -9.34 -12.49 1.46
CA ALA A 30 -9.63 -13.85 0.99
C ALA A 30 -8.65 -14.38 -0.07
N VAL A 31 -8.04 -13.49 -0.86
CA VAL A 31 -7.19 -13.87 -2.00
C VAL A 31 -5.75 -13.43 -1.79
N THR A 32 -5.51 -12.13 -1.64
CA THR A 32 -4.16 -11.56 -1.56
C THR A 32 -3.43 -12.03 -0.29
N GLY A 33 -4.09 -12.01 0.87
CA GLY A 33 -3.52 -12.49 2.13
C GLY A 33 -3.00 -13.93 2.05
N PRO A 34 -3.83 -14.93 1.67
CA PRO A 34 -3.39 -16.31 1.48
C PRO A 34 -2.29 -16.46 0.42
N ALA A 35 -2.35 -15.69 -0.67
CA ALA A 35 -1.32 -15.72 -1.70
C ALA A 35 0.05 -15.25 -1.15
N LEU A 36 0.07 -14.15 -0.41
CA LEU A 36 1.26 -13.64 0.25
C LEU A 36 1.78 -14.59 1.32
N GLY A 37 0.88 -15.25 2.07
CA GLY A 37 1.24 -16.32 3.00
C GLY A 37 2.00 -17.46 2.31
N ARG A 38 1.50 -17.93 1.15
CA ARG A 38 2.19 -18.96 0.34
C ARG A 38 3.54 -18.48 -0.19
N VAL A 39 3.66 -17.21 -0.57
CA VAL A 39 4.95 -16.62 -0.99
C VAL A 39 5.95 -16.61 0.17
N PHE A 40 5.52 -16.21 1.37
CA PHE A 40 6.34 -16.25 2.57
C PHE A 40 6.82 -17.68 2.89
N GLU A 41 5.91 -18.66 2.93
CA GLU A 41 6.24 -20.07 3.18
C GLU A 41 7.23 -20.62 2.15
N HIS A 42 7.02 -20.28 0.87
CA HIS A 42 7.91 -20.70 -0.21
C HIS A 42 9.31 -20.07 -0.07
N ALA A 43 9.39 -18.75 0.12
CA ALA A 43 10.64 -18.01 0.22
C ALA A 43 11.45 -18.37 1.49
N THR A 44 10.79 -18.93 2.49
CA THR A 44 11.40 -19.34 3.77
C THR A 44 11.53 -20.85 3.93
N ALA A 45 11.26 -21.63 2.88
CA ALA A 45 11.36 -23.08 2.92
C ALA A 45 12.75 -23.53 3.41
N GLY A 46 12.77 -24.35 4.48
CA GLY A 46 13.99 -24.83 5.12
C GLY A 46 14.58 -23.90 6.19
N ARG A 47 13.95 -22.75 6.48
CA ARG A 47 14.35 -21.80 7.53
C ARG A 47 13.38 -21.87 8.71
N SER A 48 13.63 -22.78 9.65
CA SER A 48 12.72 -23.03 10.78
C SER A 48 12.48 -21.84 11.71
N ASP A 49 13.42 -20.88 11.74
CA ASP A 49 13.35 -19.71 12.60
C ASP A 49 12.73 -18.48 11.91
N ALA A 50 12.39 -18.60 10.61
CA ALA A 50 11.84 -17.50 9.84
C ALA A 50 10.41 -17.16 10.33
N ARG A 51 10.15 -15.87 10.53
CA ARG A 51 8.86 -15.37 10.98
C ARG A 51 8.42 -14.17 10.14
N LEU A 52 7.14 -14.15 9.79
CA LEU A 52 6.51 -13.02 9.13
C LEU A 52 6.21 -11.95 10.18
N VAL A 53 7.01 -10.88 10.20
CA VAL A 53 6.94 -9.85 11.25
C VAL A 53 5.99 -8.71 10.91
N ALA A 54 5.87 -8.36 9.63
CA ALA A 54 5.03 -7.28 9.18
C ALA A 54 4.57 -7.47 7.73
N PHE A 55 3.38 -6.97 7.45
CA PHE A 55 2.88 -6.68 6.12
C PHE A 55 2.83 -5.17 5.93
N VAL A 56 3.47 -4.67 4.87
CA VAL A 56 3.56 -3.24 4.55
C VAL A 56 2.80 -2.97 3.25
N SER A 57 1.86 -2.03 3.26
CA SER A 57 1.16 -1.59 2.05
C SER A 57 0.71 -0.15 2.18
N ALA A 58 0.83 0.61 1.10
CA ALA A 58 0.34 1.95 1.00
C ALA A 58 -1.18 2.01 0.96
N SER A 59 -1.72 3.08 1.55
CA SER A 59 -3.14 3.33 1.67
C SER A 59 -3.58 4.30 0.56
N GLY A 60 -4.14 3.75 -0.52
CA GLY A 60 -5.07 4.46 -1.40
C GLY A 60 -6.50 4.22 -0.92
N SER A 61 -7.21 3.30 -1.58
CA SER A 61 -8.52 2.81 -1.10
C SER A 61 -8.49 2.04 0.22
N ALA A 62 -7.30 1.67 0.70
CA ALA A 62 -7.02 0.79 1.83
C ALA A 62 -7.44 -0.68 1.66
N GLY A 63 -7.98 -1.08 0.51
CA GLY A 63 -8.41 -2.47 0.25
C GLY A 63 -7.28 -3.50 0.47
N THR A 64 -6.08 -3.24 -0.07
CA THR A 64 -4.92 -4.14 0.04
C THR A 64 -4.50 -4.39 1.50
N LEU A 65 -4.78 -3.46 2.42
CA LEU A 65 -4.50 -3.67 3.85
C LEU A 65 -5.33 -4.81 4.45
N GLY A 66 -6.44 -5.22 3.82
CA GLY A 66 -7.19 -6.42 4.19
C GLY A 66 -6.40 -7.73 4.07
N ALA A 67 -5.37 -7.78 3.21
CA ALA A 67 -4.41 -8.88 3.22
C ALA A 67 -3.64 -8.97 4.55
N GLY A 68 -3.39 -7.82 5.17
CA GLY A 68 -2.76 -7.69 6.48
C GLY A 68 -3.58 -8.31 7.60
N ASP A 69 -4.91 -8.18 7.56
CA ASP A 69 -5.81 -8.82 8.53
C ASP A 69 -5.63 -10.35 8.50
N TYR A 70 -5.64 -10.96 7.30
CA TYR A 70 -5.38 -12.40 7.14
C TYR A 70 -3.99 -12.81 7.64
N LEU A 71 -2.96 -12.05 7.26
CA LEU A 71 -1.58 -12.36 7.64
C LEU A 71 -1.37 -12.22 9.15
N LYS A 72 -2.01 -11.24 9.79
CA LYS A 72 -2.02 -11.09 11.24
C LYS A 72 -2.72 -12.25 11.93
N ASP A 73 -3.89 -12.67 11.46
CA ASP A 73 -4.62 -13.80 12.04
C ASP A 73 -3.83 -15.11 11.93
N THR A 74 -3.16 -15.31 10.80
CA THR A 74 -2.47 -16.58 10.48
C THR A 74 -1.06 -16.65 11.06
N TYR A 75 -0.31 -15.54 10.98
CA TYR A 75 1.13 -15.51 11.31
C TYR A 75 1.47 -14.59 12.48
N GLY A 76 0.51 -13.82 13.02
CA GLY A 76 0.77 -12.84 14.07
C GLY A 76 1.55 -11.61 13.59
N SER A 77 1.59 -11.37 12.27
CA SER A 77 2.31 -10.25 11.69
C SER A 77 1.68 -8.90 12.02
N ARG A 78 2.49 -7.84 12.03
CA ARG A 78 2.01 -6.46 12.14
C ARG A 78 1.46 -5.94 10.82
N ILE A 79 0.56 -4.96 10.87
CA ILE A 79 0.04 -4.26 9.69
C ILE A 79 0.59 -2.84 9.68
N VAL A 80 1.30 -2.50 8.60
CA VAL A 80 1.93 -1.19 8.41
C VAL A 80 1.26 -0.50 7.23
N ALA A 81 0.56 0.60 7.51
CA ALA A 81 -0.04 1.45 6.48
C ALA A 81 0.98 2.50 6.03
N VAL A 82 1.18 2.62 4.71
CA VAL A 82 2.09 3.63 4.13
C VAL A 82 1.27 4.81 3.57
N GLU A 83 1.76 6.02 3.78
CA GLU A 83 1.20 7.24 3.19
C GLU A 83 2.32 8.16 2.67
N ALA A 84 1.96 9.24 1.97
CA ALA A 84 2.91 10.25 1.56
C ALA A 84 3.25 11.20 2.72
N LEU A 85 4.53 11.52 2.90
CA LEU A 85 5.00 12.46 3.93
C LEU A 85 4.54 13.89 3.66
N GLU A 86 4.37 14.25 2.39
CA GLU A 86 3.87 15.54 1.94
C GLU A 86 2.34 15.67 2.14
N CYS A 87 1.63 14.56 2.36
CA CYS A 87 0.22 14.55 2.74
C CYS A 87 -0.07 13.55 3.90
N PRO A 88 0.47 13.82 5.11
CA PRO A 88 0.52 12.86 6.20
C PRO A 88 -0.80 12.81 6.98
N THR A 89 -1.82 12.22 6.38
CA THR A 89 -3.20 12.19 6.90
C THR A 89 -3.29 11.39 8.20
N MET A 90 -2.72 10.20 8.23
CA MET A 90 -2.74 9.33 9.42
C MET A 90 -1.66 9.75 10.42
N LEU A 91 -0.47 10.13 9.97
CA LEU A 91 0.65 10.48 10.83
C LEU A 91 0.40 11.79 11.58
N GLU A 92 -0.05 12.85 10.90
CA GLU A 92 -0.14 14.20 11.49
C GLU A 92 -1.55 14.81 11.50
N ASN A 93 -2.57 14.11 10.96
CA ASN A 93 -3.82 14.75 10.54
C ASN A 93 -3.55 15.88 9.52
N GLY A 94 -2.48 15.70 8.73
CA GLY A 94 -1.98 16.67 7.78
C GLY A 94 -2.75 16.65 6.46
N PHE A 95 -2.36 17.56 5.59
CA PHE A 95 -2.86 17.70 4.22
C PHE A 95 -1.73 18.22 3.35
N GLY A 96 -1.79 17.95 2.05
CA GLY A 96 -0.85 18.46 1.07
C GLY A 96 -1.07 17.78 -0.27
N ASP A 97 -0.15 18.00 -1.19
CA ASP A 97 -0.14 17.32 -2.48
C ASP A 97 1.17 16.52 -2.56
N HIS A 98 1.13 15.38 -3.25
CA HIS A 98 2.28 14.51 -3.41
C HIS A 98 2.28 13.82 -4.77
N ASN A 99 3.43 13.34 -5.20
CA ASN A 99 3.57 12.64 -6.46
C ASN A 99 3.43 11.11 -6.37
N ILE A 100 3.34 10.51 -5.18
CA ILE A 100 3.18 9.05 -5.04
C ILE A 100 1.80 8.61 -5.57
N GLN A 101 1.73 8.21 -6.83
CA GLN A 101 0.47 7.89 -7.49
C GLN A 101 -0.21 6.64 -6.89
N GLY A 102 -1.54 6.68 -6.80
CA GLY A 102 -2.37 5.57 -6.33
C GLY A 102 -2.52 5.45 -4.80
N ILE A 103 -1.99 6.40 -4.02
CA ILE A 103 -2.08 6.41 -2.55
C ILE A 103 -2.54 7.79 -2.05
N GLY A 104 -2.89 7.91 -0.76
CA GLY A 104 -2.98 9.19 -0.05
C GLY A 104 -4.13 10.10 -0.50
N ASP A 105 -5.38 9.78 -0.13
CA ASP A 105 -6.56 10.52 -0.60
C ASP A 105 -7.03 11.68 0.30
N LYS A 106 -6.15 12.23 1.16
CA LYS A 106 -6.48 13.29 2.14
C LYS A 106 -7.62 12.92 3.12
N HIS A 107 -8.03 11.66 3.15
CA HIS A 107 -8.99 11.10 4.10
C HIS A 107 -8.62 9.66 4.45
N VAL A 108 -9.30 9.12 5.47
CA VAL A 108 -9.21 7.72 5.85
C VAL A 108 -10.38 6.97 5.21
N PRO A 109 -10.15 5.99 4.31
CA PRO A 109 -11.23 5.23 3.66
C PRO A 109 -12.14 4.51 4.66
N LEU A 110 -13.42 4.35 4.34
CA LEU A 110 -14.39 3.69 5.22
C LEU A 110 -14.02 2.22 5.42
N ILE A 111 -13.44 1.61 4.40
CA ILE A 111 -13.02 0.20 4.41
C ILE A 111 -11.68 -0.04 5.10
N HIS A 112 -11.01 0.99 5.63
CA HIS A 112 -9.77 0.81 6.38
C HIS A 112 -10.07 0.31 7.80
N ASN A 113 -9.64 -0.92 8.14
CA ASN A 113 -9.61 -1.45 9.50
C ASN A 113 -8.51 -0.78 10.36
N VAL A 114 -8.68 0.50 10.66
CA VAL A 114 -7.72 1.33 11.41
C VAL A 114 -7.41 0.74 12.79
N MET A 115 -8.42 0.19 13.46
CA MET A 115 -8.26 -0.37 14.80
C MET A 115 -7.41 -1.64 14.83
N ASN A 116 -7.17 -2.26 13.68
CA ASN A 116 -6.24 -3.37 13.50
C ASN A 116 -4.90 -2.95 12.87
N THR A 117 -4.68 -1.66 12.54
CA THR A 117 -3.40 -1.19 11.98
C THR A 117 -2.40 -0.92 13.10
N ASP A 118 -1.17 -1.41 12.97
CA ASP A 118 -0.15 -1.32 14.04
C ASP A 118 0.82 -0.17 13.87
N ASP A 119 1.15 0.19 12.64
CA ASP A 119 2.14 1.21 12.33
C ASP A 119 1.70 2.04 11.13
N VAL A 120 2.08 3.32 11.13
CA VAL A 120 2.01 4.21 9.97
C VAL A 120 3.43 4.60 9.61
N VAL A 121 3.75 4.54 8.32
CA VAL A 121 5.00 5.08 7.79
C VAL A 121 4.68 6.07 6.68
N ALA A 122 5.06 7.33 6.87
CA ALA A 122 4.93 8.35 5.85
C ALA A 122 6.25 8.45 5.07
N VAL A 123 6.21 8.29 3.74
CA VAL A 123 7.38 8.29 2.86
C VAL A 123 7.34 9.52 1.95
N SER A 124 8.47 10.20 1.78
CA SER A 124 8.55 11.37 0.89
C SER A 124 8.40 10.96 -0.57
N ASP A 125 7.57 11.70 -1.31
CA ASP A 125 7.40 11.54 -2.76
C ASP A 125 8.70 11.81 -3.53
N ARG A 126 9.52 12.75 -3.05
CA ARG A 126 10.86 13.00 -3.57
C ARG A 126 11.70 11.72 -3.59
N SER A 127 11.54 10.88 -2.57
CA SER A 127 12.28 9.62 -2.47
C SER A 127 11.80 8.58 -3.46
N THR A 128 10.50 8.53 -3.77
CA THR A 128 9.99 7.64 -4.81
C THR A 128 10.44 8.08 -6.19
N ASP A 129 10.36 9.39 -6.48
CA ASP A 129 10.71 9.96 -7.78
C ASP A 129 12.22 9.79 -8.07
N ALA A 130 13.05 10.07 -7.07
CA ALA A 130 14.50 9.92 -7.17
C ALA A 130 14.91 8.46 -7.37
N LEU A 131 14.30 7.52 -6.64
CA LEU A 131 14.63 6.10 -6.78
C LEU A 131 14.10 5.51 -8.08
N ASP A 132 12.96 5.96 -8.57
CA ASP A 132 12.50 5.60 -9.90
C ASP A 132 13.49 6.04 -10.98
N ALA A 133 14.05 7.26 -10.89
CA ALA A 133 15.12 7.69 -11.79
C ALA A 133 16.38 6.80 -11.68
N VAL A 134 16.78 6.39 -10.46
CA VAL A 134 17.89 5.45 -10.25
C VAL A 134 17.57 4.08 -10.87
N PHE A 135 16.34 3.60 -10.77
CA PHE A 135 15.96 2.27 -11.24
C PHE A 135 15.80 2.20 -12.76
N ASN A 136 15.45 3.32 -13.40
CA ASN A 136 15.02 3.33 -14.80
C ASN A 136 15.92 4.08 -15.78
N THR A 137 16.94 4.81 -15.31
CA THR A 137 17.94 5.46 -16.19
C THR A 137 19.20 4.63 -16.37
N ASP A 138 19.88 4.79 -17.51
CA ASP A 138 21.16 4.10 -17.78
C ASP A 138 22.22 4.40 -16.70
N ALA A 139 22.32 5.66 -16.27
CA ALA A 139 23.27 6.07 -15.23
C ALA A 139 22.94 5.45 -13.87
N GLY A 140 21.66 5.37 -13.51
CA GLY A 140 21.17 4.73 -12.30
C GLY A 140 21.42 3.23 -12.29
N LYS A 141 21.03 2.53 -13.36
CA LYS A 141 21.29 1.09 -13.53
C LYS A 141 22.77 0.76 -13.49
N ALA A 142 23.61 1.54 -14.17
CA ALA A 142 25.07 1.39 -14.10
C ALA A 142 25.59 1.60 -12.68
N HIS A 143 25.06 2.58 -11.93
CA HIS A 143 25.44 2.77 -10.52
C HIS A 143 25.11 1.54 -9.66
N LEU A 144 23.91 0.98 -9.80
CA LEU A 144 23.47 -0.21 -9.06
C LEU A 144 24.34 -1.45 -9.37
N VAL A 145 24.74 -1.64 -10.63
CA VAL A 145 25.60 -2.76 -11.01
C VAL A 145 27.05 -2.52 -10.62
N ASP A 146 27.64 -1.41 -11.06
CA ASP A 146 29.10 -1.19 -10.99
C ASP A 146 29.58 -0.75 -9.60
N ARG A 147 28.71 -0.09 -8.82
CA ARG A 147 29.08 0.47 -7.51
C ARG A 147 28.44 -0.27 -6.34
N VAL A 148 27.14 -0.53 -6.41
CA VAL A 148 26.43 -1.27 -5.35
C VAL A 148 26.71 -2.78 -5.47
N GLY A 149 26.97 -3.28 -6.67
CA GLY A 149 27.29 -4.69 -6.92
C GLY A 149 26.06 -5.59 -7.02
N LEU A 150 24.93 -5.03 -7.45
CA LEU A 150 23.71 -5.82 -7.70
C LEU A 150 23.84 -6.61 -8.99
N GLU A 151 23.26 -7.82 -9.01
CA GLU A 151 23.17 -8.63 -10.22
C GLU A 151 22.33 -7.89 -11.29
N PRO A 152 22.79 -7.83 -12.56
CA PRO A 152 22.08 -7.13 -13.62
C PRO A 152 20.62 -7.57 -13.77
N SER A 153 20.34 -8.87 -13.65
CA SER A 153 18.98 -9.40 -13.72
C SER A 153 18.07 -8.93 -12.59
N LEU A 154 18.63 -8.59 -11.42
CA LEU A 154 17.86 -7.98 -10.33
C LEU A 154 17.57 -6.50 -10.64
N VAL A 155 18.56 -5.78 -11.16
CA VAL A 155 18.39 -4.37 -11.57
C VAL A 155 17.33 -4.24 -12.66
N ASP A 156 17.31 -5.16 -13.63
CA ASP A 156 16.29 -5.18 -14.68
C ASP A 156 14.87 -5.38 -14.15
N MET A 157 14.71 -6.08 -13.02
CA MET A 157 13.40 -6.30 -12.38
C MET A 157 12.88 -5.08 -11.63
N LEU A 158 13.72 -4.08 -11.32
CA LEU A 158 13.28 -2.87 -10.61
C LEU A 158 12.31 -2.01 -11.43
N VAL A 159 12.23 -2.22 -12.74
CA VAL A 159 11.20 -1.62 -13.61
C VAL A 159 9.78 -2.01 -13.16
N HIS A 160 9.62 -3.13 -12.44
CA HIS A 160 8.32 -3.54 -11.90
C HIS A 160 7.93 -2.79 -10.61
N MET A 161 8.70 -1.76 -10.22
CA MET A 161 8.39 -0.94 -9.05
C MET A 161 7.97 0.46 -9.48
N GLY A 162 6.65 0.67 -9.52
CA GLY A 162 6.05 2.00 -9.53
C GLY A 162 6.26 2.79 -8.24
N TYR A 163 5.82 4.04 -8.19
CA TYR A 163 6.09 4.93 -7.06
C TYR A 163 5.55 4.40 -5.73
N SER A 164 4.33 3.86 -5.70
CA SER A 164 3.76 3.27 -4.49
C SER A 164 4.48 1.99 -4.05
N ALA A 165 5.02 1.21 -5.00
CA ALA A 165 5.85 0.04 -4.71
C ALA A 165 7.19 0.44 -4.08
N ILE A 166 7.80 1.52 -4.56
CA ILE A 166 9.01 2.10 -3.97
C ILE A 166 8.72 2.61 -2.56
N ALA A 167 7.61 3.31 -2.35
CA ALA A 167 7.18 3.77 -1.03
C ALA A 167 7.00 2.61 -0.04
N ASN A 168 6.33 1.55 -0.47
CA ASN A 168 6.19 0.30 0.26
C ASN A 168 7.53 -0.31 0.69
N ALA A 169 8.50 -0.37 -0.22
CA ALA A 169 9.83 -0.89 0.09
C ALA A 169 10.62 0.00 1.05
N LEU A 170 10.55 1.33 0.88
CA LEU A 170 11.16 2.29 1.81
C LEU A 170 10.56 2.17 3.21
N ALA A 171 9.23 2.04 3.31
CA ALA A 171 8.56 1.82 4.58
C ALA A 171 8.96 0.48 5.23
N ALA A 172 9.10 -0.59 4.46
CA ALA A 172 9.62 -1.87 4.95
C ALA A 172 11.05 -1.73 5.49
N ILE A 173 11.92 -1.00 4.80
CA ILE A 173 13.30 -0.71 5.25
C ILE A 173 13.27 0.08 6.56
N THR A 174 12.39 1.08 6.69
CA THR A 174 12.23 1.88 7.91
C THR A 174 11.81 1.01 9.09
N ILE A 175 10.79 0.16 8.92
CA ILE A 175 10.35 -0.79 9.96
C ILE A 175 11.46 -1.77 10.33
N ALA A 176 12.21 -2.27 9.35
CA ALA A 176 13.33 -3.18 9.59
C ALA A 176 14.44 -2.53 10.44
N LYS A 177 14.79 -1.28 10.14
CA LYS A 177 15.80 -0.50 10.87
C LYS A 177 15.32 -0.15 12.27
N ASP A 178 14.13 0.44 12.41
CA ASP A 178 13.59 0.91 13.69
C ASP A 178 13.44 -0.25 14.70
N ARG A 179 12.97 -1.41 14.22
CA ARG A 179 12.76 -2.60 15.06
C ARG A 179 14.00 -3.50 15.20
N GLY A 180 15.12 -3.15 14.57
CA GLY A 180 16.36 -3.94 14.62
C GLY A 180 16.19 -5.37 14.11
N LEU A 181 15.43 -5.53 13.03
CA LEU A 181 15.08 -6.84 12.47
C LEU A 181 16.31 -7.56 11.94
N GLY A 182 16.40 -8.86 12.25
CA GLY A 182 17.47 -9.75 11.81
C GLY A 182 17.12 -10.51 10.55
N ARG A 183 18.05 -11.38 10.12
CA ARG A 183 17.90 -12.17 8.89
C ARG A 183 16.64 -13.04 8.85
N ASP A 184 16.15 -13.48 10.00
CA ASP A 184 15.01 -14.40 10.16
C ASP A 184 13.67 -13.67 10.34
N ASP A 185 13.72 -12.35 10.41
CA ASP A 185 12.55 -11.47 10.38
C ASP A 185 12.20 -11.13 8.92
N VAL A 186 11.03 -11.55 8.47
CA VAL A 186 10.58 -11.33 7.09
C VAL A 186 9.46 -10.32 7.07
N ILE A 187 9.65 -9.24 6.32
CA ILE A 187 8.58 -8.30 5.96
C ILE A 187 8.08 -8.69 4.56
N VAL A 188 6.76 -8.72 4.39
CA VAL A 188 6.13 -8.86 3.07
C VAL A 188 5.54 -7.52 2.66
N THR A 189 5.71 -7.17 1.40
CA THR A 189 5.08 -6.00 0.79
C THR A 189 4.68 -6.31 -0.65
N VAL A 190 4.04 -5.35 -1.32
CA VAL A 190 3.50 -5.50 -2.67
C VAL A 190 4.09 -4.46 -3.62
N ALA A 191 4.44 -4.90 -4.83
CA ALA A 191 4.69 -4.02 -5.96
C ALA A 191 3.36 -3.84 -6.71
N THR A 192 2.76 -2.67 -6.55
CA THR A 192 1.37 -2.40 -6.97
C THR A 192 1.23 -2.36 -8.50
N ASP A 193 2.18 -1.71 -9.16
CA ASP A 193 2.28 -1.53 -10.60
C ASP A 193 3.75 -1.30 -11.02
N GLY A 194 3.99 -1.25 -12.33
CA GLY A 194 5.30 -1.05 -12.93
C GLY A 194 5.60 0.40 -13.29
N SER A 195 6.88 0.70 -13.49
CA SER A 195 7.39 2.05 -13.72
C SER A 195 7.02 2.62 -15.09
N GLU A 196 6.50 1.79 -16.01
CA GLU A 196 6.04 2.20 -17.34
C GLU A 196 4.86 3.18 -17.30
N LEU A 197 4.15 3.27 -16.17
CA LEU A 197 3.04 4.21 -15.99
C LEU A 197 3.52 5.63 -15.63
N TYR A 198 4.81 5.81 -15.34
CA TYR A 198 5.36 7.02 -14.71
C TYR A 198 6.46 7.70 -15.54
N ASP A 199 6.56 7.41 -16.83
CA ASP A 199 7.58 8.01 -17.70
C ASP A 199 7.54 9.54 -17.71
N SER A 200 6.34 10.14 -17.73
CA SER A 200 6.18 11.60 -17.68
C SER A 200 6.63 12.19 -16.35
N GLU A 201 6.28 11.54 -15.24
CA GLU A 201 6.69 11.98 -13.90
C GLU A 201 8.21 11.92 -13.74
N ARG A 202 8.84 10.88 -14.27
CA ARG A 202 10.31 10.75 -14.30
C ARG A 202 10.96 11.86 -15.11
N GLU A 203 10.43 12.17 -16.30
CA GLU A 203 10.91 13.28 -17.12
C GLU A 203 10.82 14.62 -16.40
N GLU A 204 9.70 14.89 -15.72
CA GLU A 204 9.51 16.09 -14.91
C GLU A 204 10.48 16.15 -13.72
N TYR A 205 10.66 15.06 -12.98
CA TYR A 205 11.64 14.96 -11.90
C TYR A 205 13.05 15.28 -12.40
N LEU A 206 13.49 14.64 -13.49
CA LEU A 206 14.80 14.87 -14.08
C LEU A 206 14.97 16.31 -14.56
N ALA A 207 13.95 16.91 -15.17
CA ALA A 207 14.00 18.30 -15.62
C ALA A 207 14.12 19.29 -14.45
N HIS A 208 13.39 19.07 -13.36
CA HIS A 208 13.37 19.97 -12.20
C HIS A 208 14.61 19.83 -11.30
N HIS A 209 15.08 18.60 -11.08
CA HIS A 209 16.14 18.33 -10.11
C HIS A 209 17.52 18.12 -10.74
N HIS A 210 17.56 17.76 -12.02
CA HIS A 210 18.77 17.38 -12.75
C HIS A 210 18.86 18.07 -14.12
N ALA A 211 18.57 19.38 -14.16
CA ALA A 211 18.53 20.19 -15.39
C ALA A 211 19.81 20.16 -16.25
N ASN A 212 20.96 19.76 -15.68
CA ASN A 212 22.23 19.63 -16.40
C ASN A 212 22.52 18.19 -16.88
N GLY A 213 21.52 17.31 -16.83
CA GLY A 213 21.62 15.89 -17.16
C GLY A 213 21.73 15.01 -15.91
N TYR A 214 21.41 13.72 -16.11
CA TYR A 214 21.46 12.69 -15.07
C TYR A 214 22.65 11.76 -15.32
N ASP A 215 23.78 12.07 -14.70
CA ASP A 215 25.02 11.32 -14.83
C ASP A 215 25.29 10.39 -13.63
N ALA A 216 26.45 9.75 -13.62
CA ALA A 216 26.84 8.84 -12.54
C ALA A 216 26.96 9.54 -11.17
N VAL A 217 27.20 10.85 -11.11
CA VAL A 217 27.27 11.61 -9.86
C VAL A 217 25.87 11.89 -9.35
N ALA A 218 24.94 12.29 -10.23
CA ALA A 218 23.54 12.47 -9.90
C ALA A 218 22.91 11.17 -9.37
N ALA A 219 23.08 10.06 -10.10
CA ALA A 219 22.60 8.74 -9.69
C ALA A 219 23.14 8.29 -8.33
N ALA A 220 24.45 8.47 -8.10
CA ALA A 220 25.05 8.15 -6.80
C ALA A 220 24.52 9.03 -5.67
N SER A 221 24.28 10.32 -5.95
CA SER A 221 23.76 11.27 -4.97
C SER A 221 22.32 10.92 -4.56
N ASP A 222 21.45 10.60 -5.51
CA ASP A 222 20.07 10.22 -5.21
C ASP A 222 20.01 8.87 -4.49
N PHE A 223 20.76 7.88 -4.94
CA PHE A 223 20.83 6.59 -4.26
C PHE A 223 21.30 6.73 -2.79
N ALA A 224 22.41 7.44 -2.56
CA ALA A 224 22.96 7.63 -1.22
C ALA A 224 22.01 8.40 -0.31
N ARG A 225 21.37 9.44 -0.85
CA ARG A 225 20.45 10.27 -0.08
C ARG A 225 19.14 9.56 0.23
N GLU A 226 18.57 8.85 -0.73
CA GLU A 226 17.19 8.36 -0.61
C GLU A 226 17.10 6.95 -0.02
N LEU A 227 18.11 6.11 -0.27
CA LEU A 227 18.12 4.73 0.21
C LEU A 227 19.11 4.51 1.35
N GLU A 228 20.33 5.02 1.22
CA GLU A 228 21.38 4.73 2.22
C GLU A 228 21.22 5.57 3.50
N SER A 229 20.92 6.87 3.37
CA SER A 229 20.85 7.79 4.51
C SER A 229 19.75 7.42 5.51
N GLY A 230 18.64 6.87 5.02
CA GLY A 230 17.53 6.37 5.83
C GLY A 230 16.65 7.45 6.48
N ASP A 231 16.73 8.71 6.05
CA ASP A 231 15.91 9.84 6.58
C ASP A 231 14.73 10.20 5.66
N THR A 232 14.23 9.21 4.90
CA THR A 232 13.21 9.40 3.84
C THR A 232 11.80 9.06 4.27
N ALA A 233 11.65 8.56 5.49
CA ALA A 233 10.37 8.16 6.03
C ALA A 233 10.25 8.46 7.51
N GLN A 234 9.03 8.74 7.95
CA GLN A 234 8.69 8.95 9.35
C GLN A 234 7.76 7.84 9.81
N HIS A 235 8.09 7.23 10.95
CA HIS A 235 7.37 6.09 11.49
C HIS A 235 6.65 6.46 12.80
N LEU A 236 5.40 6.03 12.91
CA LEU A 236 4.59 6.08 14.12
C LEU A 236 4.02 4.69 14.42
N GLU A 237 4.39 4.12 15.56
CA GLU A 237 3.67 2.97 16.12
C GLU A 237 2.32 3.43 16.69
N LEU A 238 1.23 2.84 16.20
CA LEU A 238 -0.12 3.21 16.60
C LEU A 238 -0.50 2.53 17.93
N THR A 239 -0.44 3.30 19.00
CA THR A 239 -1.11 2.94 20.26
C THR A 239 -2.64 2.95 20.09
N GLU A 240 -3.39 2.42 21.05
CA GLU A 240 -4.86 2.51 21.04
C GLU A 240 -5.37 3.95 20.88
N GLN A 241 -4.68 4.93 21.50
CA GLN A 241 -5.00 6.34 21.35
C GLN A 241 -4.77 6.84 19.93
N GLU A 242 -3.66 6.44 19.30
CA GLU A 242 -3.34 6.81 17.93
C GLU A 242 -4.30 6.18 16.92
N ARG A 243 -4.65 4.90 17.09
CA ARG A 243 -5.68 4.22 16.27
C ARG A 243 -7.01 4.95 16.36
N ARG A 244 -7.44 5.33 17.56
CA ARG A 244 -8.67 6.10 17.75
C ARG A 244 -8.59 7.49 17.12
N ARG A 245 -7.43 8.16 17.18
CA ARG A 245 -7.22 9.46 16.50
C ARG A 245 -7.43 9.31 15.00
N VAL A 246 -6.74 8.36 14.36
CA VAL A 246 -6.87 8.09 12.92
C VAL A 246 -8.29 7.67 12.56
N PHE A 247 -8.90 6.77 13.33
CA PHE A 247 -10.28 6.33 13.10
C PHE A 247 -11.25 7.51 13.12
N ASN A 248 -11.12 8.41 14.08
CA ASN A 248 -11.97 9.59 14.20
C ASN A 248 -11.81 10.58 13.03
N LEU A 249 -10.67 10.60 12.32
CA LEU A 249 -10.54 11.46 11.12
C LEU A 249 -11.55 11.08 10.04
N GLY A 250 -11.82 9.77 9.89
CA GLY A 250 -12.81 9.28 8.94
C GLY A 250 -14.22 9.83 9.20
N TYR A 251 -14.54 10.29 10.41
CA TYR A 251 -15.86 10.82 10.75
C TYR A 251 -16.24 12.01 9.86
N PHE A 252 -15.30 12.92 9.63
CA PHE A 252 -15.57 14.15 8.87
C PHE A 252 -15.87 13.85 7.42
N THR A 253 -15.23 12.84 6.82
CA THR A 253 -15.55 12.45 5.46
C THR A 253 -16.84 11.63 5.44
N TRP A 254 -16.91 10.55 6.23
CA TRP A 254 -17.96 9.56 6.03
C TRP A 254 -19.30 9.97 6.63
N VAL A 255 -19.31 10.53 7.84
CA VAL A 255 -20.55 10.91 8.51
C VAL A 255 -21.02 12.29 8.04
N GLU A 256 -20.14 13.29 8.09
CA GLU A 256 -20.54 14.68 7.80
C GLU A 256 -20.69 14.96 6.30
N GLN A 257 -19.86 14.35 5.44
CA GLN A 257 -19.86 14.67 4.00
C GLN A 257 -20.52 13.59 3.13
N GLN A 258 -20.28 12.31 3.41
CA GLN A 258 -20.79 11.20 2.60
C GLN A 258 -22.09 10.56 3.16
N GLY A 259 -22.60 11.02 4.30
CA GLY A 259 -23.89 10.60 4.84
C GLY A 259 -23.95 9.18 5.41
N THR A 260 -22.81 8.55 5.69
CA THR A 260 -22.76 7.29 6.45
C THR A 260 -23.35 7.53 7.85
N SER A 261 -24.19 6.61 8.33
CA SER A 261 -24.77 6.75 9.66
C SER A 261 -23.67 6.71 10.73
N PHE A 262 -23.87 7.45 11.83
CA PHE A 262 -22.92 7.40 12.96
C PHE A 262 -22.77 5.98 13.53
N GLU A 263 -23.87 5.23 13.57
CA GLU A 263 -23.89 3.84 14.06
C GLU A 263 -23.02 2.93 13.19
N ASP A 264 -23.22 2.94 11.86
CA ASP A 264 -22.44 2.14 10.93
C ASP A 264 -20.96 2.56 10.94
N PHE A 265 -20.71 3.87 10.98
CA PHE A 265 -19.35 4.39 11.05
C PHE A 265 -18.62 3.89 12.30
N THR A 266 -19.26 3.92 13.47
CA THR A 266 -18.65 3.54 14.75
C THR A 266 -18.58 2.03 14.98
N ALA A 267 -19.48 1.24 14.40
CA ALA A 267 -19.44 -0.23 14.48
C ALA A 267 -18.09 -0.81 14.00
N ARG A 268 -17.48 -0.18 12.99
CA ARG A 268 -16.14 -0.54 12.44
C ARG A 268 -14.99 -0.43 13.45
N SER A 269 -15.19 0.22 14.60
CA SER A 269 -14.14 0.28 15.62
C SER A 269 -13.95 -1.07 16.34
N ASP A 270 -14.95 -1.96 16.28
CA ASP A 270 -14.92 -3.28 16.88
C ASP A 270 -14.48 -4.34 15.85
N GLN A 271 -13.59 -5.26 16.24
CA GLN A 271 -13.13 -6.33 15.33
C GLN A 271 -14.24 -7.32 14.98
N SER A 272 -15.26 -7.48 15.83
CA SER A 272 -16.43 -8.31 15.54
C SER A 272 -17.21 -7.84 14.32
N PHE A 273 -17.16 -6.54 13.98
CA PHE A 273 -17.71 -6.01 12.73
C PHE A 273 -16.95 -6.60 11.52
N TRP A 274 -15.63 -6.50 11.50
CA TRP A 274 -14.78 -6.99 10.42
C TRP A 274 -14.83 -8.51 10.28
N ASP A 275 -14.73 -9.22 11.40
CA ASP A 275 -14.81 -10.68 11.45
C ASP A 275 -16.19 -11.18 11.00
N GLY A 276 -17.25 -10.48 11.42
CA GLY A 276 -18.62 -10.76 11.05
C GLY A 276 -18.85 -10.68 9.54
N MET A 277 -18.21 -9.74 8.83
CA MET A 277 -18.37 -9.59 7.38
C MET A 277 -17.74 -10.72 6.57
N ARG A 278 -16.79 -11.48 7.11
CA ARG A 278 -16.04 -12.50 6.35
C ARG A 278 -16.94 -13.62 5.80
N HIS A 279 -18.11 -13.85 6.38
CA HIS A 279 -19.10 -14.81 5.86
C HIS A 279 -19.58 -14.48 4.43
N PHE A 280 -19.62 -13.19 4.06
CA PHE A 280 -20.05 -12.77 2.72
C PHE A 280 -19.17 -13.32 1.61
N VAL A 281 -17.89 -13.60 1.87
CA VAL A 281 -16.99 -14.22 0.89
C VAL A 281 -17.56 -15.56 0.39
N GLY A 282 -18.05 -16.40 1.32
CA GLY A 282 -18.65 -17.69 0.97
C GLY A 282 -19.99 -17.53 0.24
N GLU A 283 -20.79 -16.54 0.63
CA GLU A 283 -22.08 -16.24 -0.02
C GLU A 283 -21.89 -15.71 -1.45
N TRP A 284 -20.89 -14.84 -1.67
CA TRP A 284 -20.54 -14.34 -3.00
C TRP A 284 -20.01 -15.45 -3.90
N ASP A 285 -19.17 -16.33 -3.38
CA ASP A 285 -18.70 -17.52 -4.10
C ASP A 285 -19.87 -18.39 -4.59
N GLU A 286 -20.89 -18.60 -3.75
CA GLU A 286 -22.10 -19.35 -4.14
C GLU A 286 -22.89 -18.62 -5.23
N GLN A 287 -23.09 -17.32 -5.08
CA GLN A 287 -23.79 -16.48 -6.08
C GLN A 287 -23.04 -16.45 -7.43
N ILE A 288 -21.72 -16.36 -7.41
CA ILE A 288 -20.87 -16.39 -8.61
C ILE A 288 -21.00 -17.75 -9.31
N ARG A 289 -20.96 -18.86 -8.56
CA ARG A 289 -21.17 -20.20 -9.14
C ARG A 289 -22.56 -20.34 -9.76
N GLU A 290 -23.60 -19.86 -9.08
CA GLU A 290 -24.97 -19.87 -9.63
C GLU A 290 -25.06 -19.06 -10.93
N PHE A 291 -24.48 -17.85 -10.93
CA PHE A 291 -24.44 -16.99 -12.11
C PHE A 291 -23.71 -17.65 -13.28
N ASN A 292 -22.52 -18.23 -13.04
CA ASN A 292 -21.73 -18.92 -14.05
C ASN A 292 -22.47 -20.13 -14.63
N ALA A 293 -23.12 -20.94 -13.78
CA ALA A 293 -23.94 -22.07 -14.21
C ALA A 293 -25.13 -21.64 -15.09
N ARG A 294 -25.75 -20.49 -14.79
CA ARG A 294 -26.87 -19.94 -15.57
C ARG A 294 -26.44 -19.37 -16.92
N THR A 295 -25.22 -18.87 -17.02
CA THR A 295 -24.69 -18.18 -18.22
C THR A 295 -23.88 -19.09 -19.13
N GLY A 296 -23.55 -20.31 -18.69
CA GLY A 296 -22.79 -21.29 -19.47
C GLY A 296 -21.29 -20.96 -19.59
N THR A 297 -20.81 -19.96 -18.85
CA THR A 297 -19.39 -19.66 -18.67
C THR A 297 -18.79 -20.61 -17.63
N ARG A 298 -18.41 -21.80 -18.10
CA ARG A 298 -17.69 -22.90 -17.41
C ARG A 298 -18.43 -23.62 -16.27
N ASP A 299 -18.62 -24.92 -16.47
CA ASP A 299 -18.57 -25.92 -15.40
C ASP A 299 -17.08 -26.20 -15.12
N ASP A 300 -16.60 -25.88 -13.92
CA ASP A 300 -15.23 -26.21 -13.51
C ASP A 300 -15.15 -27.71 -13.15
N ASP A 301 -14.69 -28.52 -14.11
CA ASP A 301 -14.00 -29.82 -13.88
C ASP A 301 -12.50 -29.58 -13.65
#